data_AF-A0AAD9IV29-F1
#
_entry.id   AF-A0AAD9IV29-F1
#
_cell.length_a   1.000
_cell.length_b   1.000
_cell.length_c   1.000
_cell.angle_alpha   90.00
_cell.angle_beta   90.00
_cell.angle_gamma   90.00
#
_symmetry.space_group_name_H-M   'P 1'
#
loop_
_entity.id
_entity.type
_entity.pdbx_description
1 polymer ?
#
loop_
_entity_poly.entity_id
_entity_poly.type
_entity_poly.pdbx_seq_one_letter_code
_entity_poly.pdbx_strand_id
1 'polypeptide(L)'
;MPKARKSSSVTDSNVCDTDVMLLRFLELLSDDQVVRKLKSALYPQALSDKLDTLTQTIAGLTSQLEGKECRITVLEEQVELLQSECDNLEQYSRRCNLRIHGIPETGDGEDTNLKVLELVNAKMAVTPPQSLKRTL
;
A
#
# COMPACT_ATOMS: atom_id res chain seq x y z
N MET A 1 -0.04 40.14 -96.12
CA MET A 1 -0.05 40.80 -94.79
C MET A 1 -1.47 40.76 -94.24
N PRO A 2 -1.73 39.94 -93.21
CA PRO A 2 -2.07 40.51 -91.90
C PRO A 2 -1.32 39.84 -90.72
N LYS A 3 -1.27 40.58 -89.61
CA LYS A 3 -0.40 40.43 -88.43
C LYS A 3 -0.79 39.27 -87.49
N ALA A 4 0.22 38.54 -87.00
CA ALA A 4 0.12 37.59 -85.89
C ALA A 4 0.01 38.31 -84.53
N ARG A 5 -0.93 37.88 -83.68
CA ARG A 5 -1.07 38.30 -82.28
C ARG A 5 -0.41 37.21 -81.42
N LYS A 6 0.71 37.52 -80.76
CA LYS A 6 1.39 36.62 -79.83
C LYS A 6 0.57 36.50 -78.54
N SER A 7 0.15 35.28 -78.21
CA SER A 7 -0.33 34.90 -76.88
C SER A 7 0.87 34.71 -75.96
N SER A 8 0.95 35.51 -74.90
CA SER A 8 1.92 35.34 -73.81
C SER A 8 1.42 34.26 -72.84
N SER A 9 2.04 33.08 -72.87
CA SER A 9 1.91 32.07 -71.81
C SER A 9 2.83 32.47 -70.66
N VAL A 10 2.23 32.80 -69.51
CA VAL A 10 2.91 32.91 -68.22
C VAL A 10 3.15 31.49 -67.74
N THR A 11 4.37 30.99 -67.87
CA THR A 11 4.77 29.63 -67.44
C THR A 11 5.55 29.68 -66.13
N ASP A 12 5.06 28.93 -65.15
CA ASP A 12 5.82 27.89 -64.44
C ASP A 12 7.20 28.20 -63.83
N SER A 13 7.37 29.35 -63.16
CA SER A 13 8.65 29.65 -62.50
C SER A 13 8.77 29.18 -61.05
N ASN A 14 7.69 28.76 -60.38
CA ASN A 14 7.71 28.47 -58.93
C ASN A 14 7.83 26.99 -58.56
N VAL A 15 7.61 26.05 -59.49
CA VAL A 15 7.64 24.59 -59.18
C VAL A 15 9.08 24.07 -59.11
N CYS A 16 10.00 24.66 -59.89
CA CYS A 16 11.40 24.23 -59.98
C CYS A 16 12.20 24.49 -58.69
N ASP A 17 11.95 25.60 -57.99
CA ASP A 17 12.69 25.94 -56.78
C ASP A 17 12.42 25.00 -55.60
N THR A 18 11.18 24.52 -55.48
CA THR A 18 10.80 23.54 -54.46
C THR A 18 11.41 22.17 -54.70
N ASP A 19 11.44 21.70 -55.95
CA ASP A 19 12.02 20.40 -56.29
C ASP A 19 13.55 20.41 -56.12
N VAL A 20 14.20 21.52 -56.46
CA VAL A 20 15.64 21.72 -56.22
C VAL A 20 15.96 21.77 -54.73
N MET A 21 15.12 22.44 -53.93
CA MET A 21 15.23 22.44 -52.46
C MET A 21 15.05 21.04 -51.87
N LEU A 22 14.07 20.27 -52.34
CA LEU A 22 13.83 18.89 -51.88
C LEU A 22 14.99 17.96 -52.22
N LEU A 23 15.56 18.07 -53.41
CA LEU A 23 16.74 17.31 -53.82
C LEU A 23 17.97 17.65 -52.97
N ARG A 24 18.21 18.94 -52.69
CA ARG A 24 19.28 19.36 -51.77
C ARG A 24 19.06 18.87 -50.36
N PHE A 25 17.82 18.82 -49.91
CA PHE A 25 17.46 18.29 -48.60
C PHE A 25 17.71 16.77 -48.53
N LEU A 26 17.39 16.03 -49.59
CA LEU A 26 17.67 14.59 -49.69
C LEU A 26 19.18 14.30 -49.74
N GLU A 27 19.97 15.11 -50.45
CA GLU A 27 21.45 15.02 -50.40
C GLU A 27 21.98 15.26 -48.99
N LEU A 28 21.44 16.26 -48.28
CA LEU A 28 21.78 16.55 -46.88
C LEU A 28 21.41 15.42 -45.93
N LEU A 29 20.28 14.74 -46.17
CA LEU A 29 19.86 13.54 -45.42
C LEU A 29 20.67 12.29 -45.78
N SER A 30 21.43 12.31 -46.87
CA SER A 30 22.36 11.25 -47.23
C SER A 30 23.71 11.39 -46.50
N ASP A 31 23.99 12.54 -45.88
CA ASP A 31 25.15 12.74 -45.03
C ASP A 31 24.94 12.10 -43.64
N ASP A 32 25.77 11.11 -43.34
CA ASP A 32 25.72 10.35 -42.10
C ASP A 32 25.94 11.23 -40.86
N GLN A 33 26.69 12.34 -40.96
CA GLN A 33 26.87 13.30 -39.86
C GLN A 33 25.55 14.01 -39.51
N VAL A 34 24.77 14.38 -40.53
CA VAL A 34 23.49 15.07 -40.38
C VAL A 34 22.48 14.12 -39.75
N VAL A 35 22.41 12.88 -40.24
CA VAL A 35 21.54 11.83 -39.68
C VAL A 35 21.90 11.54 -38.22
N ARG A 36 23.19 11.45 -37.87
CA ARG A 36 23.63 11.26 -36.47
C ARG A 36 23.22 12.41 -35.57
N LYS A 37 23.40 13.67 -35.99
CA LYS A 37 22.97 14.84 -35.22
C LYS A 37 21.46 14.84 -35.04
N LEU A 38 20.70 14.59 -36.11
CA LEU A 38 19.24 14.49 -36.06
C LEU A 38 18.81 13.38 -35.08
N LYS A 39 19.47 12.21 -35.14
CA LYS A 39 19.23 11.09 -34.22
C LYS A 39 19.52 11.47 -32.76
N SER A 40 20.63 12.17 -32.49
CA SER A 40 20.96 12.64 -31.13
C SER A 40 20.02 13.75 -30.63
N ALA A 41 19.47 14.56 -31.53
CA ALA A 41 18.50 15.60 -31.20
C ALA A 41 17.10 15.03 -30.95
N LEU A 42 16.71 13.99 -31.70
CA LEU A 42 15.42 13.29 -31.55
C LEU A 42 15.44 12.29 -30.39
N TYR A 43 16.58 11.64 -30.16
CA TYR A 43 16.78 10.61 -29.13
C TYR A 43 18.05 10.93 -28.32
N PRO A 44 17.99 11.91 -27.42
CA PRO A 44 19.12 12.23 -26.56
C PRO A 44 19.41 11.05 -25.62
N GLN A 45 20.65 10.56 -25.63
CA GLN A 45 21.09 9.44 -24.78
C GLN A 45 20.77 9.68 -23.30
N ALA A 46 20.90 10.92 -22.84
CA ALA A 46 20.57 11.32 -21.47
C ALA A 46 19.11 11.06 -21.08
N LEU A 47 18.17 11.03 -22.03
CA LEU A 47 16.78 10.65 -21.77
C LEU A 47 16.64 9.13 -21.61
N SER A 48 17.35 8.35 -22.42
CA SER A 48 17.42 6.88 -22.27
C SER A 48 17.98 6.51 -20.91
N ASP A 49 19.12 7.11 -20.53
CA ASP A 49 19.78 6.80 -19.24
C ASP A 49 18.88 7.18 -18.04
N LYS A 50 18.13 8.28 -18.16
CA LYS A 50 17.11 8.68 -17.17
C LYS A 50 15.94 7.71 -17.11
N LEU A 51 15.50 7.18 -18.25
CA LEU A 51 14.43 6.19 -18.30
C LEU A 51 14.87 4.86 -17.69
N ASP A 52 16.10 4.43 -17.96
CA ASP A 52 16.68 3.20 -17.41
C ASP A 52 16.83 3.30 -15.90
N THR A 53 17.36 4.42 -15.40
CA THR A 53 17.45 4.67 -13.96
C THR A 53 16.07 4.73 -13.32
N LEU A 54 15.09 5.39 -13.94
CA LEU A 54 13.72 5.43 -13.41
C LEU A 54 13.10 4.03 -13.36
N THR A 55 13.27 3.23 -14.41
CA THR A 55 12.79 1.85 -14.48
C THR A 55 13.41 1.00 -13.37
N GLN A 56 14.71 1.16 -13.13
CA GLN A 56 15.42 0.44 -12.07
C GLN A 56 14.96 0.89 -10.67
N THR A 57 14.71 2.19 -10.47
CA THR A 57 14.15 2.67 -9.20
C THR A 57 12.74 2.15 -8.96
N ILE A 58 11.90 2.10 -9.99
CA ILE A 58 10.55 1.55 -9.89
C ILE A 58 10.62 0.07 -9.51
N ALA A 59 11.45 -0.72 -10.19
CA ALA A 59 11.64 -2.13 -9.85
C ALA A 59 12.16 -2.34 -8.42
N GLY A 60 13.07 -1.48 -7.96
CA GLY A 60 13.58 -1.52 -6.59
C GLY A 60 12.51 -1.17 -5.56
N LEU A 61 11.67 -0.18 -5.85
CA LEU A 61 10.56 0.22 -4.97
C LEU A 61 9.46 -0.84 -4.93
N THR A 62 9.10 -1.46 -6.06
CA THR A 62 8.10 -2.54 -6.09
C THR A 62 8.57 -3.75 -5.27
N SER A 63 9.83 -4.15 -5.40
CA SER A 63 10.38 -5.24 -4.59
C SER A 63 10.40 -4.91 -3.09
N GLN A 64 10.71 -3.67 -2.72
CA GLN A 64 10.63 -3.23 -1.33
C GLN A 64 9.20 -3.20 -0.80
N LEU A 65 8.22 -2.83 -1.64
CA LEU A 65 6.81 -2.85 -1.29
C LEU A 65 6.33 -4.28 -1.00
N GLU A 66 6.62 -5.22 -1.90
CA GLU A 66 6.29 -6.64 -1.72
C GLU A 66 6.92 -7.21 -0.45
N GLY A 67 8.19 -6.89 -0.18
CA GLY A 67 8.87 -7.31 1.05
C GLY A 67 8.23 -6.73 2.31
N LYS A 68 7.73 -5.49 2.26
CA LYS A 68 6.99 -4.87 3.36
C LYS A 68 5.61 -5.49 3.56
N GLU A 69 4.87 -5.75 2.48
CA GLU A 69 3.56 -6.41 2.53
C GLU A 69 3.67 -7.80 3.16
N CYS A 70 4.64 -8.61 2.74
CA CYS A 70 4.90 -9.91 3.35
C CYS A 70 5.19 -9.80 4.85
N ARG A 71 6.00 -8.81 5.26
CA ARG A 71 6.29 -8.58 6.68
C ARG A 71 5.05 -8.12 7.45
N ILE A 72 4.17 -7.32 6.85
CA ILE A 72 2.91 -6.91 7.47
C ILE A 72 2.05 -8.14 7.74
N THR A 73 1.84 -9.01 6.75
CA THR A 73 1.04 -10.24 6.91
C THR A 73 1.56 -11.13 8.03
N VAL A 74 2.88 -11.35 8.09
CA VAL A 74 3.48 -12.15 9.17
C VAL A 74 3.26 -11.52 10.55
N LEU A 75 3.33 -10.18 10.65
CA LEU A 75 3.09 -9.49 11.91
C LEU A 75 1.62 -9.52 12.31
N GLU A 76 0.69 -9.43 11.36
CA GLU A 76 -0.75 -9.56 11.61
C GLU A 76 -1.10 -10.95 12.16
N GLU A 77 -0.57 -12.01 11.56
CA GLU A 77 -0.74 -13.39 12.04
C GLU A 77 -0.19 -13.57 13.47
N GLN A 78 0.97 -12.98 13.77
CA GLN A 78 1.55 -13.02 15.12
C GLN A 78 0.70 -12.27 16.14
N VAL A 79 0.12 -11.13 15.76
CA VAL A 79 -0.77 -10.37 16.64
C VAL A 79 -2.03 -11.17 16.94
N GLU A 80 -2.64 -11.80 15.94
CA GLU A 80 -3.83 -12.63 16.13
C GLU A 80 -3.54 -13.82 17.07
N LEU A 81 -2.40 -14.49 16.87
CA LEU A 81 -1.99 -15.59 17.74
C LEU A 81 -1.78 -15.12 19.19
N LEU A 82 -1.07 -14.02 19.40
CA LEU A 82 -0.81 -13.47 20.73
C LEU A 82 -2.10 -13.00 21.42
N GLN A 83 -3.05 -12.43 20.67
CA GLN A 83 -4.37 -12.08 21.20
C GLN A 83 -5.12 -13.32 21.69
N SER A 84 -5.16 -14.38 20.87
CA SER A 84 -5.78 -15.65 21.24
C SER A 84 -5.14 -16.29 22.47
N GLU A 85 -3.80 -16.28 22.57
CA GLU A 85 -3.10 -16.76 23.76
C GLU A 85 -3.43 -15.94 25.00
N CYS A 86 -3.49 -14.61 24.88
CA CYS A 86 -3.85 -13.71 25.97
C CYS A 86 -5.28 -13.98 26.48
N ASP A 87 -6.24 -14.12 25.56
CA ASP A 87 -7.63 -14.44 25.90
C ASP A 87 -7.74 -15.79 26.62
N ASN A 88 -7.02 -16.80 26.13
CA ASN A 88 -6.97 -18.12 26.77
C ASN A 88 -6.36 -18.05 28.19
N LEU A 89 -5.30 -17.26 28.37
CA LEU A 89 -4.69 -17.05 29.68
C LEU A 89 -5.60 -16.29 30.64
N GLU A 90 -6.32 -15.27 30.15
CA GLU A 90 -7.30 -14.53 30.95
C GLU A 90 -8.44 -15.44 31.40
N GLN A 91 -8.96 -16.27 30.50
CA GLN A 91 -9.98 -17.27 30.82
C GLN A 91 -9.47 -18.30 31.83
N TYR A 92 -8.25 -18.81 31.65
CA TYR A 92 -7.65 -19.76 32.57
C TYR A 92 -7.46 -19.17 33.96
N SER A 93 -6.94 -17.93 34.03
CA SER A 93 -6.73 -17.21 35.29
C SER A 93 -8.04 -17.00 36.06
N ARG A 94 -9.15 -16.72 35.35
CA ARG A 94 -10.46 -16.46 35.97
C ARG A 94 -11.36 -17.68 36.06
N ARG A 95 -10.89 -18.88 35.66
CA ARG A 95 -11.70 -20.10 35.58
C ARG A 95 -12.43 -20.47 36.87
N CYS A 96 -11.82 -20.19 38.02
CA CYS A 96 -12.40 -20.49 39.33
C CYS A 96 -12.98 -19.25 40.04
N ASN A 97 -13.01 -18.10 39.35
CA ASN A 97 -13.50 -16.86 39.92
C ASN A 97 -15.00 -16.73 39.66
N LEU A 98 -15.76 -16.34 40.68
CA LEU A 98 -17.17 -16.01 40.57
C LEU A 98 -17.37 -14.53 40.91
N ARG A 99 -18.08 -13.81 40.06
CA ARG A 99 -18.49 -12.42 40.34
C ARG A 99 -19.93 -12.43 40.82
N ILE A 100 -20.14 -11.97 42.05
CA ILE A 100 -21.47 -11.90 42.66
C ILE A 100 -21.87 -10.43 42.76
N HIS A 101 -23.04 -10.10 42.24
CA HIS A 101 -23.60 -8.75 42.23
C HIS A 101 -24.81 -8.65 43.17
N GLY A 102 -25.09 -7.45 43.67
CA GLY A 102 -26.28 -7.19 44.49
C GLY A 102 -26.17 -7.61 45.96
N ILE A 103 -24.94 -7.80 46.46
CA ILE A 103 -24.70 -7.95 47.90
C ILE A 103 -24.74 -6.53 48.52
N PRO A 104 -25.62 -6.25 49.50
CA PRO A 104 -25.69 -4.94 50.14
C PRO A 104 -24.45 -4.71 51.01
N GLU A 105 -23.85 -3.52 50.94
CA GLU A 105 -22.68 -3.14 51.73
C GLU A 105 -23.07 -2.78 53.17
N THR A 106 -22.31 -3.26 54.15
CA THR A 106 -22.55 -3.00 55.60
C THR A 106 -21.34 -2.32 56.23
N GLY A 107 -21.08 -1.07 55.80
CA GLY A 107 -20.12 -0.16 56.45
C GLY A 107 -18.67 -0.63 56.49
N ASP A 108 -17.86 0.07 57.28
CA ASP A 108 -16.42 -0.23 57.43
C ASP A 108 -16.19 -1.51 58.24
N GLY A 109 -15.39 -2.43 57.69
CA GLY A 109 -15.00 -3.69 58.36
C GLY A 109 -15.78 -4.94 57.93
N GLU A 110 -16.39 -4.92 56.75
CA GLU A 110 -17.12 -6.05 56.19
C GLU A 110 -16.21 -7.26 55.89
N ASP A 111 -16.61 -8.45 56.39
CA ASP A 111 -15.94 -9.71 56.05
C ASP A 111 -16.66 -10.38 54.86
N THR A 112 -16.03 -10.27 53.69
CA THR A 112 -16.54 -10.85 52.44
C THR A 112 -16.71 -12.37 52.52
N ASN A 113 -15.87 -13.08 53.29
CA ASN A 113 -15.97 -14.53 53.40
C ASN A 113 -17.25 -14.94 54.14
N LEU A 114 -17.61 -14.20 55.19
CA LEU A 114 -18.85 -14.44 55.94
C LEU A 114 -20.08 -14.18 55.07
N LYS A 115 -20.09 -13.08 54.31
CA LYS A 115 -21.21 -12.78 53.40
C LYS A 115 -21.39 -13.82 52.30
N VAL A 116 -20.30 -14.29 51.71
CA VAL A 116 -20.36 -15.37 50.72
C VAL A 116 -20.90 -16.65 51.36
N LEU A 117 -20.46 -16.99 52.57
CA LEU A 117 -20.93 -18.17 53.29
C LEU A 117 -22.43 -18.08 53.63
N GLU A 118 -22.90 -16.93 54.12
CA GLU A 118 -24.32 -16.67 54.38
C GLU A 118 -25.15 -16.81 53.11
N LEU A 119 -24.69 -16.22 51.99
CA LEU A 119 -25.36 -16.32 50.70
C LEU A 119 -25.45 -17.78 50.24
N VAL A 120 -24.35 -18.54 50.31
CA VAL A 120 -24.30 -19.96 49.92
C VAL A 120 -25.24 -20.78 50.79
N ASN A 121 -25.16 -20.66 52.11
CA ASN A 121 -26.04 -21.39 53.02
C ASN A 121 -27.53 -21.05 52.80
N ALA A 122 -27.85 -19.78 52.51
CA ALA A 122 -29.22 -19.33 52.26
C ALA A 122 -29.78 -19.73 50.89
N LYS A 123 -28.94 -19.79 49.85
CA LYS A 123 -29.39 -19.96 48.46
C LYS A 123 -29.11 -21.33 47.85
N MET A 124 -28.11 -22.06 48.33
CA MET A 124 -27.65 -23.32 47.72
C MET A 124 -28.15 -24.57 48.45
N ALA A 125 -29.05 -24.44 49.44
CA ALA A 125 -29.65 -25.55 50.19
C ALA A 125 -28.61 -26.56 50.76
N VAL A 126 -27.45 -26.07 51.19
CA VAL A 126 -26.35 -26.93 51.66
C VAL A 126 -26.70 -27.50 53.04
N THR A 127 -26.72 -28.82 53.15
CA THR A 127 -27.00 -29.54 54.41
C THR A 127 -25.87 -30.52 54.74
N PRO A 128 -25.21 -30.42 55.91
CA PRO A 128 -25.37 -29.36 56.91
C PRO A 128 -24.84 -28.00 56.40
N PRO A 129 -25.26 -26.87 57.02
CA PRO A 129 -24.73 -25.55 56.69
C PRO A 129 -23.20 -25.51 56.80
N GLN A 130 -22.56 -24.84 55.86
CA GLN A 130 -21.11 -24.69 55.82
C GLN A 130 -20.64 -23.67 56.88
N SER A 131 -19.46 -23.90 57.44
CA SER A 131 -18.79 -23.00 58.38
C SER A 131 -17.32 -22.80 57.99
N LEU A 132 -16.79 -21.59 58.19
CA LEU A 132 -15.36 -21.36 58.02
C LEU A 132 -14.59 -22.04 59.16
N LYS A 133 -13.73 -23.01 58.84
CA LYS A 133 -12.73 -23.53 59.78
C LYS A 133 -11.56 -22.56 59.77
N ARG A 134 -11.26 -21.93 60.92
CA ARG A 134 -9.99 -21.22 61.11
C ARG A 134 -8.86 -22.25 61.14
N THR A 135 -8.11 -22.35 60.04
CA THR A 135 -6.80 -23.01 60.06
C THR A 135 -5.82 -22.00 60.67
N LEU A 136 -5.28 -22.33 61.84
CA LEU A 136 -4.16 -21.61 62.47
C LEU A 136 -2.87 -21.85 61.68
#